data_AF-A0A133VAU5-F1
#
_entry.id   AF-A0A133VAU5-F1
#
_cell.length_a   1.000
_cell.length_b   1.000
_cell.length_c   1.000
_cell.angle_alpha   90.00
_cell.angle_beta   90.00
_cell.angle_gamma   90.00
#
_symmetry.space_group_name_H-M   'P 1'
#
loop_
_entity.id
_entity.type
_entity.pdbx_description
1 polymer ?
#
loop_
_entity_poly.entity_id
_entity_poly.type
_entity_poly.pdbx_seq_one_letter_code
_entity_poly.pdbx_strand_id
1 'polypeptide(L)' 'MRIENNRLFVLDMGETKEVFNKEEEAIAKMKESVGEDTDPESVAIFDVDISGDEWKIKQIPWSKIAVQLMKEG' A
#
# COMPACT_ATOMS: atom_id res chain seq x y z
N MET A 1 15.68 5.70 -2.82
CA MET A 1 15.02 4.68 -1.98
C MET A 1 15.88 3.43 -1.97
N ARG A 2 16.16 2.84 -0.80
CA ARG A 2 16.87 1.56 -0.67
C ARG A 2 15.85 0.51 -0.23
N ILE A 3 15.76 -0.60 -0.95
CA ILE A 3 14.77 -1.65 -0.68
C ILE A 3 15.22 -2.42 0.56
N GLU A 4 14.33 -2.60 1.53
CA GLU A 4 14.57 -3.35 2.75
C GLU A 4 13.93 -4.74 2.65
N ASN A 5 14.64 -5.78 3.08
CA ASN A 5 14.13 -7.16 3.16
C ASN A 5 13.55 -7.75 1.87
N ASN A 6 13.96 -7.26 0.70
CA ASN A 6 13.43 -7.67 -0.60
C ASN A 6 11.89 -7.56 -0.69
N ARG A 7 11.32 -6.58 0.02
CA ARG A 7 9.87 -6.37 0.06
C ARG A 7 9.55 -4.89 -0.10
N LEU A 8 8.49 -4.61 -0.82
CA LEU A 8 8.03 -3.26 -1.16
C LEU A 8 6.52 -3.18 -1.05
N PHE A 9 6.03 -1.98 -0.76
CA PHE A 9 4.61 -1.68 -0.72
C PHE A 9 4.32 -0.59 -1.74
N VAL A 10 3.37 -0.82 -2.65
CA VAL A 10 2.98 0.13 -3.68
C VAL A 10 1.59 0.63 -3.40
N LEU A 11 1.45 1.93 -3.13
CA LEU A 11 0.17 2.61 -3.13
C LEU A 11 -0.17 3.00 -4.57
N ASP A 12 -1.29 2.50 -5.08
CA ASP A 12 -1.87 2.87 -6.37
C ASP A 12 -3.16 3.65 -6.10
N MET A 13 -3.23 4.89 -6.58
CA MET A 13 -4.40 5.77 -6.50
C MET A 13 -4.98 6.04 -7.89
N GLY A 14 -4.71 5.14 -8.85
CA GLY A 14 -5.10 5.28 -10.26
C GLY A 14 -4.17 6.21 -11.04
N GLU A 15 -4.18 7.51 -10.74
CA GLU A 15 -3.33 8.51 -11.41
C GLU A 15 -1.88 8.49 -10.93
N THR A 16 -1.66 8.13 -9.67
CA THR A 16 -0.34 8.11 -9.04
C THR A 16 -0.03 6.75 -8.44
N LYS A 17 1.25 6.40 -8.49
CA LYS A 17 1.81 5.22 -7.84
C LYS A 17 3.01 5.64 -6.99
N GLU A 18 2.98 5.31 -5.71
CA GLU A 18 4.04 5.60 -4.75
C GLU A 18 4.55 4.31 -4.11
N VAL A 19 5.87 4.22 -3.87
CA VAL A 19 6.51 3.01 -3.35
C VAL A 19 7.11 3.27 -1.97
N PHE A 20 6.87 2.35 -1.05
CA PHE A 20 7.26 2.39 0.35
C PHE A 20 8.01 1.12 0.75
N ASN A 21 8.83 1.22 1.79
CA ASN A 21 9.54 0.07 2.37
C ASN A 21 8.70 -0.64 3.44
N LYS A 22 7.70 0.04 4.01
CA LYS A 22 6.84 -0.50 5.07
C LYS A 22 5.36 -0.35 4.70
N GLU A 23 4.58 -1.34 5.12
CA GLU A 23 3.12 -1.36 4.95
C GLU A 23 2.46 -0.14 5.61
N GLU A 24 2.91 0.19 6.82
CA GLU A 24 2.41 1.31 7.63
C GLU A 24 2.62 2.66 6.94
N GLU A 25 3.76 2.85 6.25
CA GLU A 25 4.06 4.08 5.51
C GLU A 25 3.09 4.25 4.33
N ALA A 26 2.80 3.17 3.60
CA ALA A 26 1.84 3.19 2.51
C ALA A 26 0.40 3.50 2.99
N ILE A 27 0.00 2.91 4.12
CA ILE A 27 -1.32 3.15 4.73
C ILE A 27 -1.43 4.58 5.25
N ALA A 28 -0.39 5.09 5.91
CA ALA A 28 -0.36 6.48 6.39
C ALA A 28 -0.47 7.45 5.21
N LYS A 29 0.31 7.23 4.14
CA LYS A 29 0.22 8.07 2.94
C LYS A 29 -1.16 8.01 2.28
N MET A 30 -1.75 6.82 2.20
CA MET A 30 -3.11 6.64 1.69
C MET A 30 -4.10 7.47 2.52
N LYS A 31 -4.05 7.37 3.85
CA LYS A 31 -4.90 8.15 4.76
C LYS A 31 -4.75 9.67 4.59
N GLU A 32 -3.54 10.15 4.32
CA GLU A 32 -3.27 11.57 4.05
C GLU A 32 -3.76 12.03 2.66
N SER A 33 -3.85 11.11 1.70
CA SER A 33 -4.11 11.44 0.28
C SER A 33 -5.57 11.24 -0.12
N VAL A 34 -6.31 10.41 0.61
CA VAL A 34 -7.75 10.17 0.37
C VAL A 34 -8.56 11.38 0.85
N GLY A 35 -9.44 11.87 -0.02
CA GLY A 35 -10.43 12.91 0.25
C GLY A 35 -11.87 12.41 0.05
N GLU A 36 -12.86 13.28 0.27
CA GLU A 36 -14.29 12.92 0.15
C GLU A 36 -14.67 12.40 -1.25
N ASP A 37 -14.02 12.90 -2.30
CA ASP A 37 -14.28 12.53 -3.70
C ASP A 37 -13.46 11.33 -4.20
N THR A 38 -12.63 10.71 -3.34
CA THR A 38 -11.79 9.59 -3.76
C THR A 38 -12.64 8.33 -3.95
N ASP A 39 -12.61 7.74 -5.16
CA ASP A 39 -13.24 6.46 -5.42
C ASP A 39 -12.46 5.33 -4.69
N PRO A 40 -13.06 4.62 -3.72
CA PRO A 40 -12.39 3.55 -2.99
C PRO A 40 -11.91 2.40 -3.88
N GLU A 41 -12.57 2.17 -5.03
CA GLU A 41 -12.19 1.11 -5.97
C GLU A 41 -10.98 1.50 -6.83
N SER A 42 -10.62 2.79 -6.86
CA SER A 42 -9.43 3.31 -7.54
C SER A 42 -8.17 3.25 -6.68
N VAL A 43 -8.30 2.91 -5.39
CA VAL A 43 -7.21 2.86 -4.43
C VAL A 43 -6.83 1.41 -4.13
N ALA A 44 -5.55 1.11 -4.15
CA ALA A 44 -5.03 -0.20 -3.75
C ALA A 44 -3.64 -0.09 -3.15
N ILE A 45 -3.33 -0.97 -2.19
CA ILE A 45 -1.96 -1.17 -1.73
C ILE A 45 -1.54 -2.57 -2.15
N PHE A 46 -0.40 -2.69 -2.82
CA PHE A 46 0.20 -3.97 -3.21
C PHE A 46 1.44 -4.27 -2.38
N ASP A 47 1.52 -5.50 -1.91
CA ASP A 47 2.72 -6.12 -1.34
C ASP A 47 3.51 -6.80 -2.46
N VAL A 48 4.75 -6.38 -2.66
CA VAL A 48 5.65 -6.84 -3.71
C VAL A 48 6.86 -7.51 -3.07
N ASP A 49 6.96 -8.82 -3.27
CA ASP A 49 8.12 -9.63 -2.87
C ASP A 49 9.04 -9.82 -4.08
N ILE A 50 10.30 -9.37 -3.92
CA ILE A 50 11.36 -9.41 -4.93
C ILE A 50 12.50 -10.36 -4.52
N SER A 51 12.29 -11.24 -3.55
CA SER A 51 13.35 -12.11 -3.01
C SER A 51 13.75 -13.26 -3.94
N GLY A 52 12.93 -13.59 -4.93
CA GLY A 52 13.18 -14.65 -5.91
C GLY A 52 13.40 -14.12 -7.32
N ASP A 53 13.54 -15.04 -8.27
CA ASP A 53 13.74 -14.73 -9.69
C ASP A 53 12.49 -14.08 -10.33
N GLU A 54 11.32 -14.33 -9.77
CA GLU A 54 10.05 -13.74 -10.18
C GLU A 54 9.45 -12.87 -9.06
N TRP A 55 8.93 -11.71 -9.45
CA TRP A 55 8.27 -10.81 -8.53
C TRP A 55 6.87 -11.31 -8.20
N LYS A 56 6.54 -11.37 -6.91
CA LYS A 56 5.21 -11.74 -6.44
C LYS A 56 4.48 -10.50 -5.99
N ILE A 57 3.41 -10.16 -6.69
CA ILE A 57 2.58 -8.99 -6.41
C ILE A 57 1.25 -9.47 -5.85
N LYS A 58 0.86 -8.96 -4.68
CA LYS A 58 -0.43 -9.27 -4.04
C LYS A 58 -1.08 -8.00 -3.54
N GLN A 59 -2.36 -7.82 -3.81
CA GLN A 59 -3.12 -6.73 -3.20
C GLN A 59 -3.34 -7.03 -1.72
N ILE A 60 -3.13 -6.02 -0.87
CA ILE A 60 -3.48 -6.08 0.55
C ILE A 60 -5.01 -5.98 0.67
N PRO A 61 -5.66 -6.92 1.37
CA PRO A 61 -7.12 -6.87 1.56
C PRO A 61 -7.55 -5.60 2.30
N TRP A 62 -8.60 -4.94 1.81
CA TRP A 62 -9.21 -3.79 2.47
C TRP A 62 -9.62 -4.04 3.92
N SER A 63 -10.06 -5.26 4.24
CA SER A 63 -10.39 -5.65 5.61
C SER A 63 -9.17 -5.57 6.55
N LYS A 64 -7.97 -5.87 6.07
CA LYS A 64 -6.73 -5.75 6.85
C LYS A 64 -6.40 -4.27 7.12
N ILE A 65 -6.49 -3.45 6.08
CA ILE A 65 -6.23 -2.00 6.15
C ILE A 65 -7.22 -1.34 7.11
N ALA A 66 -8.51 -1.65 7.01
CA ALA A 66 -9.54 -1.13 7.90
C ALA A 66 -9.25 -1.47 9.38
N VAL A 67 -8.84 -2.70 9.67
CA VAL A 67 -8.47 -3.11 11.04
C VAL A 67 -7.24 -2.35 11.56
N GLN A 68 -6.25 -2.05 10.72
CA GLN A 68 -5.09 -1.23 11.11
C GLN A 68 -5.51 0.20 11.42
N LEU A 69 -6.32 0.83 10.55
CA LEU A 69 -6.82 2.19 10.76
C LEU A 69 -7.65 2.31 12.04
N MET A 70 -8.44 1.28 12.39
CA MET A 70 -9.21 1.25 13.64
C MET A 70 -8.34 1.10 14.89
N LYS A 71 -7.14 0.52 14.79
CA LYS A 71 -6.21 0.39 15.92
C LYS A 71 -5.41 1.66 16.17
N GLU A 72 -5.29 2.52 15.17
CA GLU A 72 -4.58 3.80 15.23
C GLU A 72 -5.47 4.99 15.63
N GLY A 73 -6.80 4.79 15.70
CA GLY A 73 -7.79 5.77 16.14
C GLY A 73 -8.10 5.66 17.63
#